data_AF-A0A7J6P4H3-F1
#
_entry.id   AF-A0A7J6P4H3-F1
#
_cell.length_a   1.000
_cell.length_b   1.000
_cell.length_c   1.000
_cell.angle_alpha   90.00
_cell.angle_beta   90.00
_cell.angle_gamma   90.00
#
_symmetry.space_group_name_H-M   'P 1'
#
loop_
_entity.id
_entity.type
_entity.pdbx_description
1 polymer ?
#
loop_
_entity_poly.entity_id
_entity_poly.type
_entity_poly.pdbx_seq_one_letter_code
_entity_poly.pdbx_strand_id
1 'polypeptide(L)'
;MFVYGVYEGIDGRAHHDLSYHLGDALAVYPSNDPGAVVDWLAAYGLDSRTYVNVSTPPSDARRAAFFRSGPVSLRSVFAELLDLFGKPTGRFYRQLARFASDPEERQR
;
A
#
# COMPACT_ATOMS: atom_id res chain seq x y z
N MET A 1 -2.44 -34.37 1.12
CA MET A 1 -2.71 -34.14 -0.32
C MET A 1 -3.00 -32.66 -0.47
N PHE A 2 -1.99 -31.85 -0.81
CA PHE A 2 -2.14 -30.41 -0.98
C PHE A 2 -2.23 -30.14 -2.49
N VAL A 3 -3.40 -29.72 -2.95
CA VAL A 3 -3.62 -29.30 -4.33
C VAL A 3 -3.10 -27.87 -4.45
N TYR A 4 -1.94 -27.69 -5.08
CA TYR A 4 -1.44 -26.38 -5.48
C TYR A 4 -2.32 -25.87 -6.63
N GLY A 5 -3.20 -24.93 -6.33
CA GLY A 5 -3.91 -24.17 -7.37
C GLY A 5 -2.92 -23.26 -8.08
N VAL A 6 -2.71 -23.52 -9.38
CA VAL A 6 -1.90 -22.66 -10.25
C VAL A 6 -2.75 -21.43 -10.58
N TYR A 7 -2.32 -20.24 -10.13
CA TYR A 7 -2.91 -18.98 -10.56
C TYR A 7 -2.43 -18.71 -12.00
N GLU A 8 -3.30 -18.87 -12.99
CA GLU A 8 -3.03 -18.44 -14.36
C GLU A 8 -3.15 -16.90 -14.46
N GLY A 9 -2.11 -16.26 -14.97
CA GLY A 9 -2.12 -14.84 -15.31
C GLY A 9 -2.90 -14.55 -16.59
N ILE A 10 -3.23 -13.27 -16.78
CA ILE A 10 -3.96 -12.67 -17.93
C ILE A 10 -3.32 -12.92 -19.31
N ASP A 11 -2.15 -13.55 -19.38
CA ASP A 11 -1.41 -13.89 -20.59
C ASP A 11 -1.17 -15.41 -20.80
N GLY A 12 -1.70 -16.26 -19.91
CA GLY A 12 -1.67 -17.72 -20.07
C GLY A 12 -0.28 -18.37 -19.92
N ARG A 13 0.70 -17.70 -19.30
CA ARG A 13 2.03 -18.27 -19.03
C ARG A 13 2.16 -18.72 -17.57
N ALA A 14 2.72 -19.92 -17.35
CA ALA A 14 3.05 -20.41 -16.02
C ALA A 14 4.20 -19.59 -15.41
N HIS A 15 4.06 -19.19 -14.14
CA HIS A 15 4.99 -18.33 -13.38
C HIS A 15 6.41 -18.90 -13.17
N HIS A 16 6.76 -20.04 -13.76
CA HIS A 16 8.03 -20.73 -13.53
C HIS A 16 9.14 -20.36 -14.53
N ASP A 17 8.84 -19.62 -15.61
CA ASP A 17 9.77 -19.29 -16.69
C ASP A 17 10.31 -17.84 -16.64
N LEU A 18 10.72 -17.36 -15.46
CA LEU A 18 11.47 -16.11 -15.33
C LEU A 18 12.97 -16.40 -15.55
N SER A 19 13.46 -16.17 -16.77
CA SER A 19 14.89 -16.23 -17.09
C SER A 19 15.62 -14.99 -16.55
N TYR A 20 16.72 -15.18 -15.84
CA TYR A 20 17.58 -14.10 -15.34
C TYR A 20 19.05 -14.42 -15.59
N HIS A 21 19.87 -13.39 -15.72
CA HIS A 21 21.32 -13.46 -15.80
C HIS A 21 21.96 -13.13 -14.45
N LEU A 22 23.22 -13.54 -14.28
CA LEU A 22 24.01 -13.13 -13.14
C LEU A 22 24.16 -11.60 -13.13
N GLY A 23 23.64 -10.95 -12.09
CA GLY A 23 23.65 -9.49 -11.94
C GLY A 23 22.29 -8.83 -12.18
N ASP A 24 21.27 -9.57 -12.61
CA ASP A 24 19.91 -9.04 -12.72
C ASP A 24 19.30 -8.74 -11.34
N ALA A 25 18.48 -7.69 -11.27
CA ALA A 25 17.80 -7.28 -10.05
C ALA A 25 16.35 -7.79 -10.02
N LEU A 26 15.95 -8.40 -8.90
CA LEU A 26 14.57 -8.76 -8.63
C LEU A 26 13.88 -7.66 -7.83
N ALA A 27 12.82 -7.08 -8.41
CA ALA A 27 11.94 -6.19 -7.67
C ALA A 27 10.91 -7.01 -6.88
N VAL A 28 10.91 -6.86 -5.56
CA VAL A 28 9.89 -7.43 -4.68
C VAL A 28 9.01 -6.30 -4.18
N TYR A 29 7.69 -6.48 -4.25
CA TYR A 29 6.73 -5.54 -3.68
C TYR A 29 6.48 -5.92 -2.22
N PRO A 30 7.00 -5.16 -1.24
CA PRO A 30 6.79 -5.46 0.16
C PRO A 30 5.37 -5.10 0.60
N SER A 31 4.92 -5.72 1.67
CA SER A 31 3.71 -5.32 2.40
C SER A 31 4.04 -5.08 3.87
N ASN A 32 3.28 -4.18 4.51
CA ASN A 32 3.35 -3.98 5.95
C ASN A 32 2.75 -5.18 6.69
N ASP A 33 3.18 -5.41 7.93
CA ASP A 33 2.59 -6.44 8.78
C ASP A 33 1.08 -6.20 8.95
N PRO A 34 0.21 -7.16 8.61
CA PRO A 34 -1.23 -6.93 8.64
C PRO A 34 -1.81 -6.70 10.03
N GLY A 35 -1.17 -7.23 11.09
CA GLY A 35 -1.58 -7.00 12.48
C GLY A 35 -1.28 -5.58 12.91
N ALA A 36 -0.04 -5.13 12.68
CA ALA A 36 0.40 -3.77 12.98
C ALA A 36 -0.43 -2.71 12.23
N VAL A 37 -0.84 -2.98 10.99
CA VAL A 37 -1.74 -2.09 10.23
C VAL A 37 -3.13 -2.00 10.89
N VAL A 38 -3.69 -3.12 11.35
CA VAL A 38 -5.00 -3.12 12.02
C VAL A 38 -4.93 -2.35 13.34
N ASP A 39 -3.89 -2.57 14.13
CA ASP A 39 -3.68 -1.87 15.40
C ASP A 39 -3.49 -0.36 15.18
N TRP A 40 -2.72 0.02 14.15
CA TRP A 40 -2.51 1.42 13.78
C TRP A 40 -3.83 2.09 13.36
N LEU A 41 -4.62 1.45 12.49
CA LEU A 41 -5.92 1.98 12.07
C LEU A 41 -6.88 2.14 13.25
N ALA A 42 -6.92 1.16 14.15
CA ALA A 42 -7.73 1.20 15.36
C ALA A 42 -7.31 2.35 16.29
N ALA A 43 -6.01 2.61 16.45
CA ALA A 43 -5.50 3.74 17.23
C ALA A 43 -5.95 5.11 16.68
N TYR A 44 -6.18 5.19 15.37
CA TYR A 44 -6.75 6.36 14.70
C TYR A 44 -8.29 6.36 14.62
N GLY A 45 -8.96 5.39 15.25
CA GLY A 45 -10.43 5.27 15.24
C GLY A 45 -11.01 4.84 13.89
N LEU A 46 -10.21 4.23 13.02
CA LEU A 46 -10.61 3.80 11.68
C LEU A 46 -10.90 2.29 11.64
N ASP A 47 -12.02 1.91 11.00
CA ASP A 47 -12.29 0.50 10.73
C ASP A 47 -11.55 0.03 9.47
N SER A 48 -10.62 -0.92 9.67
CA SER A 48 -9.84 -1.58 8.62
C SER A 48 -10.68 -2.19 7.48
N ARG A 49 -11.96 -2.52 7.73
CA ARG A 49 -12.91 -3.07 6.75
C ARG A 49 -13.66 -2.00 5.96
N THR A 50 -13.46 -0.72 6.27
CA THR A 50 -14.05 0.37 5.49
C THR A 50 -13.49 0.35 4.08
N TYR A 51 -14.38 0.39 3.09
CA TYR A 51 -14.00 0.48 1.68
C TYR A 51 -14.00 1.93 1.21
N VAL A 52 -12.96 2.31 0.49
CA VAL A 52 -12.79 3.63 -0.09
C VAL A 52 -12.58 3.53 -1.59
N ASN A 53 -13.06 4.55 -2.31
CA ASN A 53 -12.75 4.74 -3.72
C ASN A 53 -11.97 6.05 -3.86
N VAL A 54 -10.73 5.96 -4.35
CA VAL A 54 -9.82 7.10 -4.45
C VAL A 54 -9.60 7.43 -5.92
N SER A 55 -10.02 8.62 -6.33
CA SER A 55 -9.71 9.14 -7.66
C SER A 55 -8.24 9.55 -7.72
N THR A 56 -7.46 8.87 -8.54
CA THR A 56 -6.04 9.20 -8.78
C THR A 56 -5.91 10.11 -10.01
N PRO A 57 -4.99 11.09 -10.01
CA PRO A 57 -4.69 11.86 -11.21
C PRO A 57 -4.24 10.93 -12.36
N PRO A 58 -4.55 11.28 -13.64
CA PRO A 58 -4.13 10.47 -14.79
C PRO A 58 -2.62 10.27 -14.90
N SER A 59 -1.83 11.18 -14.32
CA SER A 59 -0.37 11.13 -14.31
C SER A 59 0.21 10.07 -13.36
N ASP A 60 -0.57 9.47 -12.46
CA ASP A 60 -0.11 8.47 -11.50
C ASP A 60 -0.65 7.07 -11.84
N ALA A 61 -0.14 6.52 -12.95
CA ALA A 61 -0.62 5.26 -13.53
C ALA A 61 -0.49 4.04 -12.60
N ARG A 62 0.48 4.05 -11.67
CA ARG A 62 0.69 2.98 -10.69
C ARG A 62 -0.38 3.00 -9.60
N ARG A 63 -0.64 4.16 -9.00
CA ARG A 63 -1.73 4.28 -8.02
C ARG A 63 -3.09 4.06 -8.68
N ALA A 64 -3.27 4.56 -9.90
CA ALA A 64 -4.48 4.29 -10.67
C ALA A 64 -4.72 2.77 -10.83
N ALA A 65 -3.66 1.98 -11.03
CA ALA A 65 -3.75 0.51 -11.10
C ALA A 65 -4.37 -0.11 -9.85
N PHE A 66 -3.96 0.35 -8.68
CA PHE A 66 -4.42 -0.19 -7.41
C PHE A 66 -5.94 0.02 -7.21
N PHE A 67 -6.48 1.16 -7.66
CA PHE A 67 -7.91 1.50 -7.53
C PHE A 67 -8.75 1.13 -8.76
N ARG A 68 -8.15 0.59 -9.83
CA ARG A 68 -8.86 0.29 -11.10
C ARG A 68 -9.96 -0.76 -10.96
N SER A 69 -9.83 -1.69 -10.01
CA SER A 69 -10.78 -2.81 -9.82
C SER A 69 -11.98 -2.47 -8.92
N GLY A 70 -12.13 -1.21 -8.51
CA GLY A 70 -13.24 -0.74 -7.67
C GLY A 70 -12.79 -0.33 -6.26
N PRO A 71 -13.74 -0.18 -5.32
CA PRO A 71 -13.43 0.20 -3.95
C PRO A 71 -12.48 -0.80 -3.28
N VAL A 72 -11.52 -0.29 -2.52
CA VAL A 72 -10.53 -1.08 -1.78
C VAL A 72 -10.63 -0.81 -0.28
N SER A 73 -10.32 -1.81 0.54
CA SER A 73 -10.37 -1.65 1.99
C SER A 73 -9.25 -0.74 2.50
N LEU A 74 -9.48 -0.03 3.60
CA LEU A 74 -8.43 0.73 4.29
C LEU A 74 -7.26 -0.17 4.66
N ARG A 75 -7.52 -1.41 5.09
CA ARG A 75 -6.46 -2.40 5.34
C ARG A 75 -5.55 -2.58 4.12
N SER A 76 -6.10 -2.81 2.93
CA SER A 76 -5.32 -3.03 1.71
C SER A 76 -4.49 -1.79 1.34
N VAL A 77 -5.08 -0.60 1.44
CA VAL A 77 -4.36 0.67 1.16
C VAL A 77 -3.14 0.81 2.08
N PHE A 78 -3.33 0.60 3.38
CA PHE A 78 -2.26 0.77 4.37
C PHE A 78 -1.28 -0.41 4.43
N ALA A 79 -1.66 -1.60 3.96
CA ALA A 79 -0.77 -2.75 3.93
C ALA A 79 0.10 -2.82 2.67
N GLU A 80 -0.44 -2.44 1.50
CA GLU A 80 0.18 -2.75 0.20
C GLU A 80 0.62 -1.51 -0.59
N LEU A 81 -0.01 -0.35 -0.35
CA LEU A 81 0.23 0.86 -1.14
C LEU A 81 1.08 1.91 -0.42
N LEU A 82 0.92 2.03 0.90
CA LEU A 82 1.57 3.07 1.69
C LEU A 82 2.75 2.50 2.49
N ASP A 83 3.81 3.30 2.56
CA ASP A 83 4.88 3.08 3.54
C ASP A 83 4.43 3.66 4.89
N LEU A 84 3.95 2.79 5.78
CA LEU A 84 3.37 3.18 7.06
C LEU A 84 4.41 3.30 8.18
N PHE A 85 5.43 2.45 8.14
CA PHE A 85 6.42 2.30 9.21
C PHE A 85 7.82 2.81 8.82
N GLY A 86 7.98 3.34 7.60
CA GLY A 86 9.18 4.02 7.16
C GLY A 86 9.35 5.39 7.81
N LYS A 87 10.54 5.97 7.60
CA LYS A 87 10.88 7.30 8.13
C LYS A 87 10.13 8.39 7.36
N PRO A 88 9.24 9.17 8.00
CA PRO A 88 8.52 10.21 7.30
C PRO A 88 9.45 11.34 6.84
N THR A 89 9.11 11.96 5.72
CA THR A 89 9.90 13.09 5.19
C THR A 89 9.56 14.39 5.91
N GLY A 90 10.48 15.36 5.92
CA GLY A 90 10.17 16.70 6.45
C GLY A 90 9.01 17.39 5.72
N ARG A 91 8.79 17.07 4.43
CA ARG A 91 7.61 17.56 3.69
C ARG A 91 6.32 17.00 4.25
N PHE A 92 6.31 15.71 4.62
CA PHE A 92 5.15 15.07 5.23
C PHE A 92 4.75 15.78 6.54
N TYR A 93 5.71 16.01 7.45
CA TYR A 93 5.42 16.74 8.70
C TYR A 93 4.88 18.16 8.47
N ARG A 94 5.45 18.91 7.51
CA ARG A 94 4.92 20.25 7.15
C ARG A 94 3.48 20.22 6.62
N GLN A 95 3.08 19.13 5.96
CA GLN A 95 1.68 18.96 5.52
C GLN A 95 0.79 18.58 6.70
N LEU A 96 1.27 17.70 7.58
CA LEU A 96 0.55 17.23 8.75
C LEU A 96 0.30 18.36 9.77
N ALA A 97 1.27 19.25 10.00
CA ALA A 97 1.16 20.38 10.92
C ALA A 97 -0.07 21.28 10.65
N ARG A 98 -0.56 21.32 9.40
CA ARG A 98 -1.78 22.08 9.04
C ARG A 98 -3.05 21.55 9.69
N PHE A 99 -3.03 20.28 10.10
CA PHE A 99 -4.13 19.58 10.76
C PHE A 99 -3.97 19.51 12.28
N ALA A 100 -2.83 19.95 12.83
CA ALA A 100 -2.60 19.98 14.27
C ALA A 100 -3.52 21.01 14.93
N SER A 101 -4.29 20.58 15.93
CA SER A 101 -5.16 21.44 16.73
C SER A 101 -4.36 22.22 17.79
N ASP A 102 -3.29 21.63 18.31
CA ASP A 102 -2.37 22.26 19.26
C ASP A 102 -1.37 23.20 18.55
N PRO A 103 -1.29 24.50 18.94
CA PRO A 103 -0.30 25.43 18.42
C PRO A 103 1.16 25.00 18.63
N GLU A 104 1.49 24.29 19.71
CA GLU A 104 2.85 23.78 19.97
C GLU A 104 3.19 22.62 19.03
N GLU A 105 2.28 21.68 18.83
CA GLU A 105 2.47 20.56 17.89
C GLU A 105 2.61 21.06 16.45
N ARG A 106 1.91 22.13 16.08
CA ARG A 106 2.01 22.75 14.75
C ARG A 106 3.40 23.32 14.45
N GLN A 107 4.16 23.71 15.48
CA GLN A 107 5.48 24.32 15.33
C GLN A 107 6.62 23.30 15.35
N ARG A 108 6.34 22.03 15.69
CA ARG A 108 7.30 20.92 15.72
C ARG A 108 7.37 20.20 14.38
#